data_AF-A0A661Y829-F1
#
_entry.id   AF-A0A661Y829-F1
#
_cell.length_a   1.000
_cell.length_b   1.000
_cell.length_c   1.000
_cell.angle_alpha   90.00
_cell.angle_beta   90.00
_cell.angle_gamma   90.00
#
_symmetry.space_group_name_H-M   'P 1'
#
loop_
_entity.id
_entity.type
_entity.pdbx_description
1 polymer ?
#
loop_
_entity_poly.entity_id
_entity_poly.type
_entity_poly.pdbx_seq_one_letter_code
_entity_poly.pdbx_strand_id
1 'polypeptide(L)'
;MKKYIYKIIFCVALVGTVVSCDVEEFSDLNGPEGSAFEDGLSRGDLQDLIGGLLYSSRLRLGTYFDDCGVIGREYWRFSGSDPRFTTDLLGGGNAILDNNTFYITRPWESRYRTVKNANLILGFFESQDLSANFTAQEIKVTQGLVKTFIGLDLL
;
A
#
# COMPACT_ATOMS: atom_id res chain seq x y z
N MET A 1 48.37 36.64 7.52
CA MET A 1 47.25 35.68 7.71
C MET A 1 45.87 36.31 7.51
N LYS A 2 45.50 37.40 8.19
CA LYS A 2 44.17 38.06 8.03
C LYS A 2 43.80 38.51 6.60
N LYS A 3 44.74 38.90 5.75
CA LYS A 3 44.46 39.33 4.35
C LYS A 3 44.01 38.21 3.40
N TYR A 4 44.32 36.95 3.72
CA TYR A 4 43.96 35.81 2.88
C TYR A 4 42.72 35.08 3.38
N ILE A 5 42.29 35.34 4.62
CA ILE A 5 41.17 34.63 5.25
C ILE A 5 39.86 34.87 4.49
N TYR A 6 39.61 36.10 4.03
CA TYR A 6 38.41 36.43 3.25
C TYR A 6 38.42 35.80 1.86
N LYS A 7 39.59 35.64 1.25
CA LYS A 7 39.74 34.97 -0.05
C LYS A 7 39.50 33.46 0.07
N ILE A 8 40.00 32.85 1.14
CA ILE A 8 39.78 31.44 1.43
C ILE A 8 38.28 31.19 1.73
N ILE A 9 37.66 32.02 2.56
CA ILE A 9 36.22 31.92 2.86
C ILE A 9 35.39 32.08 1.57
N PHE A 10 35.74 33.04 0.71
CA PHE A 10 35.05 33.23 -0.57
C PHE A 10 35.20 32.03 -1.51
N CYS A 11 36.41 31.46 -1.63
CA CYS A 11 36.62 30.26 -2.44
C CYS A 11 35.86 29.04 -1.88
N VAL A 12 35.85 28.84 -0.56
CA VAL A 12 35.11 27.72 0.07
C VAL A 12 33.61 27.88 -0.12
N ALA A 13 33.08 29.10 0.03
CA ALA A 13 31.67 29.37 -0.22
C ALA A 13 31.29 29.10 -1.69
N LEU A 14 32.16 29.48 -2.64
CA LEU A 14 31.91 29.29 -4.06
C LEU A 14 31.97 27.81 -4.48
N VAL A 15 32.91 27.04 -3.90
CA VAL A 15 32.94 25.58 -4.08
C VAL A 15 31.71 24.92 -3.47
N GLY A 16 31.24 25.39 -2.31
CA GLY A 16 30.02 24.89 -1.67
C GLY A 16 28.73 25.12 -2.47
N THR A 17 28.71 26.11 -3.39
CA THR A 17 27.54 26.37 -4.25
C THR A 17 27.52 25.58 -5.56
N VAL A 18 28.64 24.99 -5.97
CA VAL A 18 28.73 24.24 -7.25
C VAL A 18 28.81 22.73 -7.07
N VAL A 19 28.93 22.26 -5.83
CA VAL A 19 28.90 20.84 -5.47
C VAL A 19 27.52 20.52 -4.91
N SER A 20 26.65 19.96 -5.74
CA SER A 20 25.42 19.29 -5.29
C SER A 20 25.51 17.80 -5.60
N CYS A 21 24.82 16.99 -4.82
CA CYS A 21 24.49 15.63 -5.23
C CYS A 21 23.31 15.69 -6.21
N ASP A 22 23.29 14.79 -7.19
CA ASP A 22 22.08 14.53 -7.95
C ASP A 22 21.07 13.89 -6.99
N VAL A 23 19.90 14.51 -6.85
CA VAL A 23 18.80 13.95 -6.07
C VAL A 23 17.96 13.16 -7.04
N GLU A 24 17.98 11.84 -6.92
CA GLU A 24 17.04 10.98 -7.64
C GLU A 24 15.63 11.22 -7.09
N GLU A 25 14.71 11.61 -7.96
CA GLU A 25 13.30 11.73 -7.63
C GLU A 25 12.67 10.34 -7.62
N PHE A 26 12.16 9.93 -6.46
CA PHE A 26 11.38 8.70 -6.30
C PHE A 26 9.90 9.07 -6.11
N SER A 27 8.98 8.34 -6.75
CA SER A 27 7.54 8.66 -6.61
C SER A 27 6.94 8.18 -5.29
N ASP A 28 7.48 7.10 -4.71
CA ASP A 28 7.10 6.58 -3.40
C ASP A 28 8.34 6.15 -2.61
N LEU A 29 8.57 6.79 -1.45
CA LEU A 29 9.66 6.45 -0.54
C LEU A 29 9.31 5.29 0.41
N ASN A 30 8.04 4.87 0.44
CA ASN A 30 7.51 3.88 1.37
C ASN A 30 7.14 2.56 0.68
N GLY A 31 7.36 2.44 -0.62
CA GLY A 31 7.00 1.25 -1.38
C GLY A 31 7.78 1.13 -2.68
N PRO A 32 8.02 -0.09 -3.17
CA PRO A 32 8.59 -0.29 -4.48
C PRO A 32 7.60 0.14 -5.57
N GLU A 33 8.11 0.76 -6.62
CA GLU A 33 7.31 1.11 -7.79
C GLU A 33 7.00 -0.15 -8.62
N GLY A 34 5.86 -0.15 -9.32
CA GLY A 34 5.51 -1.28 -10.19
C GLY A 34 6.56 -1.55 -11.28
N SER A 35 7.21 -0.49 -11.75
CA SER A 35 8.33 -0.51 -12.70
C SER A 35 9.57 -1.25 -12.17
N ALA A 36 9.78 -1.29 -10.85
CA ALA A 36 10.92 -1.96 -10.24
C ALA A 36 10.96 -3.47 -10.49
N PHE A 37 9.82 -4.05 -10.91
CA PHE A 37 9.67 -5.48 -11.17
C PHE A 37 9.59 -5.82 -12.66
N GLU A 38 9.71 -4.85 -13.56
CA GLU A 38 9.49 -5.05 -15.01
C GLU A 38 10.65 -5.80 -15.68
N ASP A 39 11.87 -5.67 -15.18
CA ASP A 39 13.10 -6.24 -15.77
C ASP A 39 13.42 -7.67 -15.32
N GLY A 40 12.38 -8.41 -14.93
CA GLY A 40 12.50 -9.81 -14.52
C GLY A 40 12.46 -9.98 -13.01
N LEU A 41 11.40 -10.65 -12.54
CA LEU A 41 11.18 -10.90 -11.12
C LEU A 41 12.25 -11.83 -10.52
N SER A 42 12.92 -11.39 -9.46
CA SER A 42 13.78 -12.24 -8.64
C SER A 42 12.97 -12.97 -7.56
N ARG A 43 13.60 -13.97 -6.92
CA ARG A 43 12.98 -14.67 -5.78
C ARG A 43 12.69 -13.75 -4.59
N GLY A 44 13.55 -12.75 -4.34
CA GLY A 44 13.34 -11.75 -3.31
C GLY A 44 12.15 -10.86 -3.62
N ASP A 45 12.06 -10.40 -4.87
CA ASP A 45 10.95 -9.55 -5.32
C ASP A 45 9.60 -10.24 -5.17
N LEU A 46 9.52 -11.53 -5.54
CA LEU A 46 8.29 -12.28 -5.35
C LEU A 46 7.90 -12.39 -3.87
N GLN A 47 8.87 -12.59 -2.98
CA GLN A 47 8.63 -12.62 -1.54
C GLN A 47 8.06 -11.29 -1.04
N ASP A 48 8.61 -10.16 -1.50
CA ASP A 48 8.16 -8.83 -1.10
C ASP A 48 6.77 -8.50 -1.67
N LEU A 49 6.50 -8.86 -2.93
CA LEU A 49 5.18 -8.73 -3.55
C LEU A 49 4.11 -9.53 -2.78
N ILE A 50 4.43 -10.77 -2.41
CA ILE A 50 3.53 -11.59 -1.59
C ILE A 50 3.38 -11.01 -0.18
N GLY A 51 4.44 -10.47 0.41
CA GLY A 51 4.38 -9.72 1.67
C GLY A 51 3.40 -8.54 1.59
N GLY A 52 3.47 -7.75 0.51
CA GLY A 52 2.58 -6.63 0.22
C GLY A 52 1.12 -7.07 0.00
N LEU A 53 0.90 -8.20 -0.68
CA LEU A 53 -0.43 -8.81 -0.82
C LEU A 53 -1.02 -9.17 0.55
N LEU A 54 -0.25 -9.88 1.38
CA LEU A 54 -0.68 -10.28 2.73
C LEU A 54 -0.87 -9.08 3.66
N TYR A 55 -0.09 -8.01 3.50
CA TYR A 55 -0.24 -6.77 4.25
C TYR A 55 -1.50 -6.01 3.85
N SER A 56 -1.74 -5.84 2.55
CA SER A 56 -2.95 -5.15 2.07
C SER A 56 -4.23 -5.90 2.47
N SER A 57 -4.22 -7.24 2.44
CA SER A 57 -5.39 -8.05 2.79
C SER A 57 -5.82 -7.95 4.26
N ARG A 58 -4.93 -7.53 5.18
CA ARG A 58 -5.28 -7.30 6.60
C ARG A 58 -5.67 -5.86 6.93
N LEU A 59 -5.42 -4.91 6.02
CA LEU A 59 -5.72 -3.51 6.27
C LEU A 59 -7.23 -3.28 6.37
N ARG A 60 -7.62 -2.46 7.35
CA ARG A 60 -9.01 -2.05 7.63
C ARG A 60 -9.97 -3.17 8.02
N LEU A 61 -9.50 -4.40 8.25
CA LEU A 61 -10.35 -5.49 8.76
C LEU A 61 -11.01 -5.15 10.10
N GLY A 62 -10.26 -4.51 11.02
CA GLY A 62 -10.84 -4.07 12.30
C GLY A 62 -11.99 -3.08 12.12
N THR A 63 -11.82 -2.09 11.24
CA THR A 63 -12.90 -1.14 10.90
C THR A 63 -14.10 -1.88 10.29
N TYR A 64 -13.87 -2.75 9.31
CA TYR A 64 -14.93 -3.55 8.70
C TYR A 64 -15.73 -4.38 9.73
N PHE A 65 -15.04 -5.07 10.65
CA PHE A 65 -15.70 -5.85 11.69
C PHE A 65 -16.43 -4.96 12.71
N ASP A 66 -15.88 -3.79 13.03
CA ASP A 66 -16.59 -2.78 13.82
C ASP A 66 -17.88 -2.34 13.15
N ASP A 67 -17.82 -2.09 11.84
CA ASP A 67 -18.97 -1.61 11.08
C ASP A 67 -20.05 -2.68 10.98
N CYS A 68 -19.67 -3.91 10.62
CA CYS A 68 -20.58 -5.07 10.54
C CYS A 68 -21.19 -5.41 11.90
N GLY A 69 -20.39 -5.43 12.98
CA GLY A 69 -20.89 -5.78 14.31
C GLY A 69 -21.85 -4.74 14.88
N VAL A 70 -21.59 -3.46 14.65
CA VAL A 70 -22.49 -2.37 15.05
C VAL A 70 -23.78 -2.38 14.23
N ILE A 71 -23.70 -2.52 12.90
CA ILE A 71 -24.88 -2.62 12.03
C ILE A 71 -25.70 -3.87 12.38
N GLY A 72 -25.03 -5.01 12.58
CA GLY A 72 -25.62 -6.29 12.98
C GLY A 72 -26.15 -6.33 14.42
N ARG A 73 -25.95 -5.26 15.19
CA ARG A 73 -26.38 -5.13 16.59
C ARG A 73 -25.74 -6.16 17.54
N GLU A 74 -24.52 -6.59 17.24
CA GLU A 74 -23.74 -7.50 18.08
C GLU A 74 -23.14 -6.78 19.29
N TYR A 75 -22.74 -5.52 19.10
CA TYR A 75 -22.27 -4.63 20.17
C TYR A 75 -22.45 -3.17 19.80
N TRP A 76 -22.29 -2.29 20.79
CA TRP A 76 -22.29 -0.85 20.61
C TRP A 76 -20.88 -0.32 20.83
N ARG A 77 -20.35 0.41 19.84
CA ARG A 77 -19.03 1.03 19.93
C ARG A 77 -19.15 2.50 20.32
N PHE A 78 -18.99 2.77 21.61
CA PHE A 78 -18.87 4.15 22.10
C PHE A 78 -17.45 4.67 21.86
N SER A 79 -17.31 5.66 20.98
CA SER A 79 -16.04 6.30 20.67
C SER A 79 -16.18 7.81 20.76
N GLY A 80 -15.51 8.42 21.75
CA GLY A 80 -15.54 9.88 21.92
C GLY A 80 -14.90 10.63 20.75
N SER A 81 -13.95 10.00 20.05
CA SER A 81 -13.31 10.56 18.86
C SER A 81 -14.11 10.34 17.58
N ASP A 82 -15.07 9.42 17.57
CA ASP A 82 -15.90 9.15 16.40
C ASP A 82 -17.34 8.73 16.80
N PRO A 83 -18.25 9.69 17.01
CA PRO A 83 -19.62 9.40 17.44
C PRO A 83 -20.44 8.66 16.36
N ARG A 84 -19.94 8.59 15.12
CA ARG A 84 -20.64 7.99 13.97
C ARG A 84 -20.87 6.49 14.09
N PHE A 85 -20.10 5.81 14.94
CA PHE A 85 -20.40 4.42 15.29
C PHE A 85 -21.76 4.28 16.00
N THR A 86 -22.19 5.28 16.76
CA THR A 86 -23.50 5.26 17.45
C THR A 86 -24.56 6.12 16.79
N THR A 87 -24.18 7.11 15.98
CA THR A 87 -25.14 7.92 15.24
C THR A 87 -25.45 7.27 13.90
N ASP A 88 -24.50 7.19 13.00
CA ASP A 88 -24.75 6.79 11.61
C ASP A 88 -25.06 5.30 11.53
N LEU A 89 -24.16 4.45 12.06
CA LEU A 89 -24.28 2.99 11.94
C LEU A 89 -25.47 2.39 12.73
N LEU A 90 -25.90 3.05 13.80
CA LEU A 90 -27.07 2.64 14.57
C LEU A 90 -28.37 3.34 14.12
N GLY A 91 -28.31 4.32 13.23
CA GLY A 91 -29.48 5.08 12.79
C GLY A 91 -30.04 5.99 13.89
N GLY A 92 -29.17 6.67 14.64
CA GLY A 92 -29.56 7.60 15.69
C GLY A 92 -30.40 8.77 15.17
N GLY A 93 -31.60 8.94 15.72
CA GLY A 93 -32.52 10.01 15.31
C GLY A 93 -33.00 9.83 13.86
N ASN A 94 -32.70 10.81 13.00
CA ASN A 94 -33.03 10.78 11.57
C ASN A 94 -31.79 10.52 10.70
N ALA A 95 -30.72 9.95 11.26
CA ALA A 95 -29.50 9.66 10.52
C ALA A 95 -29.74 8.63 9.42
N ILE A 96 -29.20 8.91 8.23
CA ILE A 96 -29.18 8.02 7.07
C ILE A 96 -27.71 7.70 6.79
N LEU A 97 -27.41 6.44 6.46
CA LEU A 97 -26.06 6.04 6.08
C LEU A 97 -25.59 6.82 4.85
N ASP A 98 -24.44 7.48 5.00
CA ASP A 98 -23.78 8.19 3.90
C ASP A 98 -22.91 7.21 3.09
N ASN A 99 -22.92 7.38 1.76
CA ASN A 99 -22.20 6.48 0.85
C ASN A 99 -20.72 6.82 0.67
N ASN A 100 -20.21 7.83 1.35
CA ASN A 100 -18.83 8.33 1.22
C ASN A 100 -18.10 8.41 2.57
N THR A 101 -18.55 7.68 3.58
CA THR A 101 -17.95 7.73 4.91
C THR A 101 -16.85 6.67 5.09
N PHE A 102 -15.94 6.92 6.02
CA PHE A 102 -14.74 6.13 6.27
C PHE A 102 -15.01 4.64 6.54
N TYR A 103 -16.17 4.31 7.12
CA TYR A 103 -16.62 2.94 7.41
C TYR A 103 -17.06 2.18 6.14
N ILE A 104 -17.14 2.86 4.99
CA ILE A 104 -17.38 2.23 3.67
C ILE A 104 -16.12 2.35 2.83
N THR A 105 -15.65 3.58 2.62
CA THR A 105 -14.63 3.89 1.62
C THR A 105 -13.28 3.25 1.95
N ARG A 106 -12.88 3.22 3.23
CA ARG A 106 -11.57 2.69 3.63
C ARG A 106 -11.51 1.15 3.58
N PRO A 107 -12.50 0.40 4.09
CA PRO A 107 -12.56 -1.05 3.85
C PRO A 107 -12.55 -1.38 2.36
N TRP A 108 -13.38 -0.70 1.56
CA TRP A 108 -13.47 -0.90 0.11
C TRP A 108 -12.13 -0.68 -0.59
N GLU A 109 -11.52 0.49 -0.39
CA GLU A 109 -10.20 0.83 -0.96
C GLU A 109 -9.15 -0.23 -0.60
N SER A 110 -9.21 -0.76 0.63
CA SER A 110 -8.28 -1.78 1.09
C SER A 110 -8.40 -3.11 0.32
N ARG A 111 -9.64 -3.58 0.09
CA ARG A 111 -9.90 -4.79 -0.69
C ARG A 111 -9.40 -4.64 -2.13
N TYR A 112 -9.72 -3.51 -2.76
CA TYR A 112 -9.29 -3.22 -4.13
C TYR A 112 -7.77 -3.06 -4.27
N ARG A 113 -7.08 -2.58 -3.22
CA ARG A 113 -5.61 -2.56 -3.20
C ARG A 113 -5.02 -3.97 -3.21
N THR A 114 -5.56 -4.91 -2.42
CA THR A 114 -5.13 -6.33 -2.47
C THR A 114 -5.35 -6.90 -3.87
N VAL A 115 -6.52 -6.68 -4.47
CA VAL A 115 -6.87 -7.15 -5.81
C VAL A 115 -5.91 -6.57 -6.86
N LYS A 116 -5.58 -5.28 -6.76
CA LYS A 116 -4.60 -4.63 -7.63
C LYS A 116 -3.22 -5.30 -7.48
N ASN A 117 -2.74 -5.52 -6.26
CA ASN A 117 -1.46 -6.16 -6.01
C ASN A 117 -1.41 -7.59 -6.57
N ALA A 118 -2.49 -8.36 -6.40
CA ALA A 118 -2.61 -9.70 -6.97
C ALA A 118 -2.57 -9.68 -8.50
N ASN A 119 -3.27 -8.74 -9.14
CA ASN A 119 -3.27 -8.60 -10.60
C ASN A 119 -1.90 -8.16 -11.15
N LEU A 120 -1.14 -7.33 -10.42
CA LEU A 120 0.22 -6.98 -10.81
C LEU A 120 1.12 -8.23 -10.83
N ILE A 121 1.05 -9.07 -9.78
CA ILE A 121 1.81 -10.32 -9.72
C ILE A 121 1.44 -11.25 -10.89
N LEU A 122 0.15 -11.38 -11.19
CA LEU A 122 -0.31 -12.16 -12.35
C LEU A 122 0.23 -11.58 -13.67
N GLY A 123 0.19 -10.25 -13.82
CA GLY A 123 0.72 -9.56 -14.98
C GLY A 123 2.21 -9.83 -15.21
N PHE A 124 3.04 -9.78 -14.15
CA PHE A 124 4.47 -10.09 -14.26
C PHE A 124 4.71 -11.55 -14.68
N PHE A 125 3.93 -12.49 -14.17
CA PHE A 125 4.01 -13.89 -14.59
C PHE A 125 3.56 -14.14 -16.04
N GLU A 126 2.71 -13.28 -16.58
CA GLU A 126 2.23 -13.36 -17.96
C GLU A 126 3.17 -12.66 -18.95
N SER A 127 3.89 -11.62 -18.51
CA SER A 127 4.70 -10.77 -19.38
C SER A 127 6.19 -11.12 -19.44
N GLN A 128 6.72 -11.93 -18.51
CA GLN A 128 8.15 -12.18 -18.36
C GLN A 128 8.53 -13.67 -18.52
N ASP A 129 9.72 -13.94 -19.08
CA ASP A 129 10.33 -15.27 -18.98
C ASP A 129 11.05 -15.41 -17.64
N LEU A 130 10.40 -16.15 -16.74
CA LEU A 130 10.83 -16.35 -15.36
C LEU A 130 11.46 -17.73 -15.12
N SER A 131 11.66 -18.52 -16.17
CA SER A 131 12.13 -19.91 -16.08
C SER A 131 13.52 -20.08 -15.46
N ALA A 132 14.35 -19.03 -15.52
CA ALA A 132 15.66 -18.99 -14.87
C ALA A 132 15.57 -18.90 -13.33
N ASN A 133 14.51 -18.27 -12.81
CA ASN A 133 14.35 -18.00 -11.38
C ASN A 133 13.35 -18.95 -10.71
N PHE A 134 12.32 -19.39 -11.45
CA PHE A 134 11.19 -20.14 -10.90
C PHE A 134 10.84 -21.38 -11.73
N THR A 135 10.45 -22.43 -11.05
CA THR A 135 9.83 -23.60 -11.65
C THR A 135 8.38 -23.31 -12.06
N ALA A 136 7.86 -24.06 -13.03
CA ALA A 136 6.46 -23.98 -13.42
C ALA A 136 5.51 -24.26 -12.23
N GLN A 137 5.91 -25.15 -11.31
CA GLN A 137 5.15 -25.47 -10.11
C GLN A 137 5.08 -24.28 -9.14
N GLU A 138 6.20 -23.59 -8.88
CA GLU A 138 6.23 -22.39 -8.04
C GLU A 138 5.34 -21.28 -8.59
N ILE A 139 5.40 -21.04 -9.91
CA ILE A 139 4.52 -20.07 -10.58
C ILE A 139 3.06 -20.48 -10.41
N LYS A 140 2.71 -21.76 -10.65
CA LYS A 140 1.32 -22.24 -10.56
C LYS A 140 0.75 -22.15 -9.14
N VAL A 141 1.53 -22.51 -8.12
CA VAL A 141 1.11 -22.39 -6.72
C VAL A 141 0.88 -20.92 -6.37
N THR A 142 1.79 -20.03 -6.77
CA THR A 142 1.65 -18.59 -6.52
C THR A 142 0.43 -18.01 -7.24
N GLN A 143 0.19 -18.38 -8.50
CA GLN A 143 -1.02 -18.00 -9.24
C GLN A 143 -2.30 -18.43 -8.51
N GLY A 144 -2.33 -19.64 -7.95
CA GLY A 144 -3.45 -20.13 -7.14
C GLY A 144 -3.68 -19.31 -5.87
N LEU A 145 -2.60 -18.99 -5.15
CA LEU A 145 -2.63 -18.15 -3.96
C LEU A 145 -3.19 -16.76 -4.26
N VAL A 146 -2.63 -16.04 -5.24
CA VAL A 146 -3.06 -14.67 -5.54
C VAL A 146 -4.49 -14.62 -6.07
N LYS A 147 -4.93 -15.62 -6.86
CA LYS A 147 -6.32 -15.73 -7.32
C LYS A 147 -7.29 -16.01 -6.17
N THR A 148 -6.86 -16.73 -5.15
CA THR A 148 -7.65 -16.95 -3.94
C THR A 148 -7.88 -15.63 -3.20
N PHE A 149 -6.88 -14.76 -3.11
CA PHE A 149 -7.05 -13.41 -2.54
C PHE A 149 -7.96 -12.52 -3.40
N ILE A 150 -7.86 -12.58 -4.74
CA ILE A 150 -8.80 -11.87 -5.62
C ILE A 150 -10.23 -12.35 -5.35
N GLY A 151 -10.45 -13.65 -5.28
CA GLY A 151 -11.76 -14.23 -4.98
C GLY A 151 -12.27 -13.79 -3.61
N LEU A 152 -11.44 -13.89 -2.57
CA LEU A 152 -11.79 -13.50 -1.21
C LEU A 152 -12.20 -12.03 -1.09
N ASP A 153 -11.46 -11.13 -1.72
CA ASP A 153 -11.67 -9.67 -1.58
C ASP A 153 -12.74 -9.09 -2.53
N LEU A 154 -13.29 -9.91 -3.44
CA LEU A 154 -14.38 -9.52 -4.35
C LEU A 154 -15.73 -10.19 -4.01
N LEU A 155 -15.79 -11.04 -3.00
CA LEU A 155 -17.04 -11.59 -2.43
C LEU A 155 -17.73 -10.54 -1.55
#